data_AF-A0A6I7YS27-F1
#
_entry.id   AF-A0A6I7YS27-F1
#
_cell.length_a   1.000
_cell.length_b   1.000
_cell.length_c   1.000
_cell.angle_alpha   90.00
_cell.angle_beta   90.00
_cell.angle_gamma   90.00
#
_symmetry.space_group_name_H-M   'P 1'
#
loop_
_entity.id
_entity.type
_entity.pdbx_description
1 polymer ?
#
loop_
_entity_poly.entity_id
_entity_poly.type
_entity_poly.pdbx_seq_one_letter_code
_entity_poly.pdbx_strand_id
1 'polypeptide(L)'
;MTMRMRTRASITAGAGAFAAGLLLAGAAGAQAAAAGLPYAVTPYANVNVRSGPSSQTGITGHVTAGDPRGASCWTHGETIRDNGYVNDVWVRLAEGYVSAVYLKGDQYGGLPASATC
;
A
#
# COMPACT_ATOMS: atom_id res chain seq x y z
N MET A 1 36.95 -21.26 30.06
CA MET A 1 36.89 -20.51 28.79
C MET A 1 37.01 -21.47 27.61
N THR A 2 35.90 -22.07 27.14
CA THR A 2 35.82 -22.71 25.80
C THR A 2 34.34 -22.93 25.43
N MET A 3 33.78 -22.02 24.64
CA MET A 3 32.42 -22.12 24.10
C MET A 3 32.51 -22.73 22.70
N ARG A 4 32.00 -23.95 22.50
CA ARG A 4 31.87 -24.60 21.19
C ARG A 4 30.50 -24.24 20.59
N MET A 5 30.43 -23.14 19.84
CA MET A 5 29.26 -22.80 19.03
C MET A 5 29.23 -23.67 17.76
N ARG A 6 28.10 -24.33 17.53
CA ARG A 6 27.83 -25.16 16.35
C ARG A 6 27.29 -24.29 15.21
N THR A 7 28.07 -24.26 14.12
CA THR A 7 27.80 -23.70 12.80
C THR A 7 26.53 -24.26 12.15
N ARG A 8 25.67 -23.41 11.57
CA ARG A 8 24.91 -23.76 10.36
C ARG A 8 24.65 -22.56 9.43
N ALA A 9 25.25 -22.69 8.25
CA ALA A 9 24.77 -22.32 6.93
C ALA A 9 24.62 -20.82 6.59
N SER A 10 25.73 -20.28 6.10
CA SER A 10 25.83 -19.07 5.32
C SER A 10 24.99 -19.16 4.04
N ILE A 11 24.22 -18.10 3.79
CA ILE A 11 23.33 -17.89 2.65
C ILE A 11 24.15 -17.89 1.34
N THR A 12 23.70 -18.69 0.38
CA THR A 12 24.30 -18.86 -0.95
C THR A 12 24.27 -17.58 -1.77
N ALA A 13 25.45 -17.22 -2.28
CA ALA A 13 25.71 -16.16 -3.22
C ALA A 13 25.30 -16.54 -4.66
N GLY A 14 24.70 -15.57 -5.37
CA GLY A 14 25.19 -15.04 -6.64
C GLY A 14 25.17 -15.87 -7.94
N ALA A 15 24.56 -15.26 -8.96
CA ALA A 15 24.87 -15.30 -10.40
C ALA A 15 24.27 -16.44 -11.26
N GLY A 16 23.30 -16.07 -12.11
CA GLY A 16 22.83 -16.91 -13.22
C GLY A 16 21.97 -16.13 -14.23
N ALA A 17 22.57 -15.85 -15.40
CA ALA A 17 21.98 -15.63 -16.73
C ALA A 17 21.12 -14.39 -17.01
N PHE A 18 21.69 -13.48 -17.81
CA PHE A 18 20.97 -12.58 -18.71
C PHE A 18 20.20 -13.41 -19.76
N ALA A 19 18.87 -13.35 -19.73
CA ALA A 19 18.02 -13.72 -20.85
C ALA A 19 17.00 -12.60 -21.08
N ALA A 20 17.08 -11.99 -22.26
CA ALA A 20 16.16 -10.98 -22.73
C ALA A 20 14.73 -11.56 -22.77
N GLY A 21 13.89 -11.07 -21.86
CA GLY A 21 12.44 -11.27 -21.88
C GLY A 21 11.78 -9.91 -21.77
N LEU A 22 11.55 -9.26 -22.92
CA LEU A 22 10.73 -8.07 -23.01
C LEU A 22 9.27 -8.50 -22.80
N LEU A 23 8.81 -8.50 -21.56
CA LEU A 23 7.40 -8.47 -21.23
C LEU A 23 7.18 -7.31 -20.26
N LEU A 24 6.46 -6.32 -20.76
CA LEU A 24 5.85 -5.23 -20.03
C LEU A 24 4.91 -5.79 -18.96
N ALA A 25 5.45 -6.21 -17.83
CA ALA A 25 4.70 -6.38 -16.60
C ALA A 25 5.08 -5.20 -15.73
N GLY A 26 4.24 -4.16 -15.74
CA GLY A 26 4.33 -3.10 -14.76
C GLY A 26 4.40 -3.75 -13.40
N ALA A 27 5.53 -3.60 -12.73
CA ALA A 27 5.68 -3.94 -11.33
C ALA A 27 4.86 -2.92 -10.52
N ALA A 28 3.53 -3.01 -10.63
CA ALA A 28 2.66 -2.60 -9.55
C ALA A 28 3.02 -3.56 -8.42
N GLY A 29 3.98 -3.13 -7.59
CA GLY A 29 4.45 -3.91 -6.47
C GLY A 29 3.23 -4.33 -5.68
N ALA A 30 2.91 -5.62 -5.73
CA ALA A 30 2.00 -6.22 -4.77
C ALA A 30 2.70 -6.07 -3.42
N GLN A 31 2.45 -4.92 -2.78
CA GLN A 31 2.76 -4.75 -1.38
C GLN A 31 2.06 -5.90 -0.68
N ALA A 32 2.80 -6.68 0.10
CA ALA A 32 2.23 -7.84 0.78
C ALA A 32 1.00 -7.35 1.55
N ALA A 33 -0.17 -7.86 1.19
CA ALA A 33 -1.41 -7.33 1.72
C ALA A 33 -1.44 -7.47 3.24
N ALA A 34 -1.28 -6.35 3.94
CA ALA A 34 -1.37 -6.32 5.38
C ALA A 34 -2.82 -6.61 5.77
N ALA A 35 -3.05 -7.60 6.63
CA ALA A 35 -4.36 -7.95 7.17
C ALA A 35 -5.42 -8.41 6.14
N GLY A 36 -5.18 -9.51 5.44
CA GLY A 36 -6.22 -10.39 4.88
C GLY A 36 -7.11 -9.83 3.74
N LEU A 37 -6.86 -8.60 3.31
CA LEU A 37 -7.47 -7.98 2.14
C LEU A 37 -6.65 -8.25 0.88
N PRO A 38 -7.22 -8.11 -0.34
CA PRO A 38 -6.51 -8.45 -1.58
C PRO A 38 -5.35 -7.51 -1.92
N TYR A 39 -5.35 -6.29 -1.40
CA TYR A 39 -4.32 -5.28 -1.70
C TYR A 39 -3.72 -4.71 -0.42
N ALA A 40 -2.50 -4.17 -0.51
CA ALA A 40 -1.94 -3.31 0.53
C ALA A 40 -1.67 -1.92 -0.02
N VAL A 41 -1.85 -0.94 0.85
CA VAL A 41 -1.48 0.45 0.64
C VAL A 41 -0.60 0.94 1.76
N THR A 42 0.35 1.80 1.46
CA THR A 42 1.24 2.37 2.48
C THR A 42 1.02 3.87 2.57
N PRO A 43 0.52 4.39 3.69
CA PRO A 43 0.44 5.84 3.92
C PRO A 43 1.84 6.45 4.00
N TYR A 44 2.03 7.65 3.46
CA TYR A 44 3.27 8.42 3.71
C TYR A 44 3.14 9.44 4.85
N ALA A 45 1.91 9.72 5.29
CA ALA A 45 1.59 10.64 6.37
C ALA A 45 0.58 10.00 7.33
N ASN A 46 0.53 10.52 8.57
CA ASN A 46 -0.50 10.14 9.52
C ASN A 46 -1.83 10.76 9.08
N VAL A 47 -2.83 9.94 8.81
CA VAL A 47 -4.13 10.41 8.31
C VAL A 47 -5.28 9.64 8.94
N ASN A 48 -6.41 10.34 9.10
CA ASN A 48 -7.64 9.78 9.65
C ASN A 48 -8.35 8.93 8.59
N VAL A 49 -8.79 7.74 9.01
CA VAL A 49 -9.70 6.89 8.24
C VAL A 49 -11.12 7.40 8.47
N ARG A 50 -11.86 7.56 7.38
CA ARG A 50 -13.18 8.16 7.31
C ARG A 50 -14.25 7.09 7.07
N SER A 51 -15.47 7.29 7.55
CA SER A 51 -16.56 6.32 7.36
C SER A 51 -17.09 6.29 5.91
N GLY A 52 -16.85 7.35 5.14
CA GLY A 52 -17.16 7.42 3.72
C GLY A 52 -16.08 8.14 2.91
N PRO A 53 -16.24 8.23 1.59
CA PRO A 53 -15.27 8.83 0.68
C PRO A 53 -15.33 10.38 0.68
N SER A 54 -15.32 10.98 1.87
CA SER A 54 -15.34 12.43 2.08
C SER A 54 -14.69 12.79 3.42
N SER A 55 -14.00 13.94 3.43
CA SER A 55 -13.35 14.52 4.60
C SER A 55 -14.35 14.98 5.67
N GLN A 56 -15.63 15.13 5.30
CA GLN A 56 -16.72 15.54 6.18
C GLN A 56 -17.36 14.37 6.93
N THR A 57 -17.06 13.13 6.54
CA THR A 57 -17.61 11.95 7.20
C THR A 57 -16.89 11.65 8.52
N GLY A 58 -17.55 10.88 9.38
CA GLY A 58 -17.03 10.52 10.71
C GLY A 58 -15.70 9.80 10.62
N ILE A 59 -14.85 10.00 11.63
CA ILE A 59 -13.56 9.30 11.73
C ILE A 59 -13.80 7.92 12.32
N THR A 60 -13.42 6.87 11.61
CA THR A 60 -13.53 5.48 12.09
C THR A 60 -12.21 4.94 12.63
N GLY A 61 -11.10 5.60 12.32
CA GLY A 61 -9.77 5.21 12.78
C GLY A 61 -8.68 6.12 12.25
N HIS A 62 -7.44 5.65 12.33
CA HIS A 62 -6.28 6.34 11.77
C HIS A 62 -5.31 5.34 11.17
N VAL A 63 -4.52 5.82 10.21
CA VAL A 63 -3.36 5.11 9.67
C VAL A 63 -2.10 5.91 9.96
N THR A 64 -1.03 5.19 10.27
CA THR A 64 0.27 5.78 10.57
C THR A 64 1.14 5.77 9.31
N ALA A 65 1.96 6.80 9.15
CA ALA A 65 2.93 6.88 8.07
C ALA A 65 3.88 5.66 8.10
N GLY A 66 4.06 5.01 6.95
CA GLY A 66 4.98 3.88 6.78
C GLY A 66 4.41 2.53 7.18
N ASP A 67 3.25 2.47 7.84
CA ASP A 67 2.59 1.21 8.22
C ASP A 67 1.66 0.73 7.10
N PRO A 68 1.97 -0.39 6.42
CA PRO A 68 1.12 -0.92 5.37
C PRO A 68 -0.25 -1.35 5.92
N ARG A 69 -1.31 -1.04 5.19
CA ARG A 69 -2.69 -1.37 5.53
C ARG A 69 -3.36 -2.14 4.41
N GLY A 70 -4.24 -3.06 4.77
CA GLY A 70 -5.04 -3.80 3.82
C GLY A 70 -6.09 -2.92 3.16
N ALA A 71 -6.28 -3.08 1.85
CA ALA A 71 -7.28 -2.39 1.07
C ALA A 71 -8.09 -3.37 0.22
N SER A 72 -9.40 -3.12 0.09
CA SER A 72 -10.31 -3.96 -0.70
C SER A 72 -10.51 -3.44 -2.12
N CYS A 73 -10.77 -2.15 -2.27
CA CYS A 73 -11.10 -1.50 -3.53
C CYS A 73 -10.95 0.02 -3.36
N TRP A 74 -11.04 0.76 -4.45
CA TRP A 74 -11.04 2.21 -4.47
C TRP A 74 -12.31 2.74 -5.14
N THR A 75 -12.72 3.96 -4.80
CA THR A 75 -13.89 4.61 -5.40
C THR A 75 -13.66 6.13 -5.50
N HIS A 76 -14.46 6.81 -6.30
CA HIS A 76 -14.43 8.27 -6.42
C HIS A 76 -15.24 8.92 -5.29
N GLY A 77 -14.75 10.05 -4.78
CA GLY A 77 -15.39 10.79 -3.70
C GLY A 77 -15.03 12.26 -3.73
N GLU A 78 -14.89 12.86 -2.54
CA GLU A 78 -14.47 14.25 -2.42
C GLU A 78 -13.04 14.45 -2.95
N THR A 79 -12.85 15.47 -3.79
CA THR A 79 -11.51 15.86 -4.26
C THR A 79 -10.73 16.51 -3.13
N ILE A 80 -9.66 15.85 -2.68
CA ILE A 80 -8.73 16.37 -1.69
C ILE A 80 -7.58 17.06 -2.40
N ARG A 81 -7.21 18.25 -1.90
CA ARG A 81 -6.05 19.03 -2.34
C ARG A 81 -5.15 19.25 -1.14
N ASP A 82 -4.07 18.47 -1.03
CA ASP A 82 -3.13 18.60 0.08
C ASP A 82 -1.71 18.15 -0.32
N ASN A 83 -0.69 18.66 0.36
CA ASN A 83 0.73 18.34 0.13
C ASN A 83 1.18 18.48 -1.35
N GLY A 84 0.53 19.36 -2.11
CA GLY A 84 0.80 19.55 -3.55
C GLY A 84 0.16 18.51 -4.47
N TYR A 85 -0.61 17.57 -3.92
CA TYR A 85 -1.34 16.56 -4.66
C TYR A 85 -2.84 16.88 -4.69
N VAL A 86 -3.47 16.53 -5.81
CA VAL A 86 -4.92 16.65 -6.00
C VAL A 86 -5.44 15.32 -6.48
N ASN A 87 -6.34 14.72 -5.72
CA ASN A 87 -6.95 13.43 -6.09
C ASN A 87 -8.34 13.30 -5.47
N ASP A 88 -9.26 12.68 -6.19
CA ASP A 88 -10.63 12.37 -5.80
C ASP A 88 -10.85 10.88 -5.51
N VAL A 89 -9.78 10.08 -5.59
CA VAL A 89 -9.82 8.65 -5.26
C VAL A 89 -9.72 8.43 -3.75
N TRP A 90 -10.60 7.55 -3.26
CA TRP A 90 -10.67 7.06 -1.90
C TRP A 90 -10.50 5.55 -1.87
N VAL A 91 -9.53 5.06 -1.10
CA VAL A 91 -9.24 3.65 -0.93
C VAL A 91 -9.98 3.11 0.30
N ARG A 92 -10.70 2.01 0.13
CA ARG A 92 -11.43 1.31 1.18
C ARG A 92 -10.51 0.34 1.92
N LEU A 93 -10.28 0.61 3.19
CA LEU A 93 -9.63 -0.27 4.14
C LEU A 93 -10.66 -1.10 4.92
N ALA A 94 -10.20 -1.98 5.79
CA ALA A 94 -11.08 -2.75 6.69
C ALA A 94 -11.89 -1.84 7.63
N GLU A 95 -11.34 -0.68 8.00
CA GLU A 95 -11.91 0.21 9.03
C GLU A 95 -12.67 1.41 8.43
N GLY A 96 -12.56 1.65 7.11
CA GLY A 96 -13.20 2.79 6.45
C GLY A 96 -12.50 3.18 5.16
N TYR A 97 -12.43 4.48 4.87
CA TYR A 97 -11.87 5.05 3.65
C TYR A 97 -10.74 6.03 3.95
N VAL A 98 -9.71 6.02 3.11
CA VAL A 98 -8.62 7.01 3.13
C VAL A 98 -8.44 7.60 1.75
N SER A 99 -8.14 8.89 1.66
CA SER A 99 -7.84 9.52 0.38
C SER A 99 -6.49 9.03 -0.17
N ALA A 100 -6.45 8.70 -1.46
CA ALA A 100 -5.23 8.31 -2.15
C ALA A 100 -4.16 9.42 -2.16
N VAL A 101 -4.55 10.68 -1.89
CA VAL A 101 -3.61 11.81 -1.68
C VAL A 101 -2.55 11.51 -0.63
N TYR A 102 -2.86 10.70 0.39
CA TYR A 102 -1.96 10.39 1.51
C TYR A 102 -1.29 9.01 1.39
N LEU A 103 -1.52 8.30 0.29
CA LEU A 103 -0.98 6.97 0.04
C LEU A 103 0.22 7.05 -0.90
N LYS A 104 1.19 6.18 -0.69
CA LYS A 104 2.26 5.93 -1.65
C LYS A 104 1.70 5.14 -2.83
N GLY A 105 2.30 5.32 -3.99
CA GLY A 105 1.94 4.60 -5.21
C GLY A 105 1.44 5.56 -6.29
N ASP A 106 0.53 5.07 -7.12
CA ASP A 106 -0.13 5.82 -8.17
C ASP A 106 -1.39 6.52 -7.65
N GLN A 107 -2.22 7.05 -8.57
CA GLN A 107 -3.47 7.71 -8.23
C GLN A 107 -4.48 6.82 -7.47
N TYR A 108 -4.28 5.50 -7.45
CA TYR A 108 -5.12 4.55 -6.71
C TYR A 108 -4.46 4.07 -5.42
N GLY A 109 -3.33 4.65 -5.02
CA GLY A 109 -2.58 4.22 -3.84
C GLY A 109 -1.89 2.86 -4.02
N GLY A 110 -1.59 2.47 -5.26
CA GLY A 110 -0.98 1.18 -5.60
C GLY A 110 -1.97 0.07 -5.91
N LEU A 111 -3.28 0.35 -5.93
CA LEU A 111 -4.31 -0.60 -6.37
C LEU A 111 -4.41 -0.63 -7.91
N PRO A 112 -4.77 -1.77 -8.51
CA PRO A 112 -5.06 -1.81 -9.94
C PRO A 112 -6.30 -0.98 -10.28
N ALA A 113 -6.33 -0.38 -11.47
CA ALA A 113 -7.47 0.40 -11.96
C ALA A 113 -8.78 -0.43 -12.08
N SER A 114 -8.70 -1.76 -12.07
CA SER A 114 -9.87 -2.64 -12.05
C SER A 114 -10.44 -2.90 -10.64
N ALA A 115 -9.75 -2.49 -9.57
CA ALA A 115 -10.17 -2.69 -8.19
C ALA A 115 -11.16 -1.60 -7.72
N THR A 116 -12.19 -1.33 -8.53
CA THR A 116 -13.23 -0.35 -8.22
C THR A 116 -14.26 -0.92 -7.25
N CYS A 117 -14.67 -0.12 -6.26
CA CYS A 117 -15.98 -0.24 -5.64
C CYS A 117 -16.99 0.57 -6.50
#